data_AF-A0A661ZQ82-F1
#
_entry.id   AF-A0A661ZQ82-F1
#
_cell.length_a   1.000
_cell.length_b   1.000
_cell.length_c   1.000
_cell.angle_alpha   90.00
_cell.angle_beta   90.00
_cell.angle_gamma   90.00
#
_symmetry.space_group_name_H-M   'P 1'
#
loop_
_entity.id
_entity.type
_entity.pdbx_description
1 polymer ?
#
loop_
_entity_poly.entity_id
_entity_poly.type
_entity_poly.pdbx_seq_one_letter_code
_entity_poly.pdbx_strand_id
1 'polypeptide(L)' 'VNGAKTRTWILYFTDEDICKTSKLVCDYSDFDDVVEELSSTHKKVGDSMWEYHQEDKAIQVILTKQEWYFTVRETLKK' A
#
# COMPACT_ATOMS: atom_id res chain seq x y z
N VAL A 1 -25.00 -3.60 10.73
CA VAL A 1 -24.15 -4.75 11.12
C VAL A 1 -22.73 -4.23 11.19
N ASN A 2 -22.11 -4.27 12.37
CA ASN A 2 -20.79 -3.68 12.74
C ASN A 2 -19.77 -3.76 11.58
N GLY A 3 -19.10 -2.70 11.10
CA GLY A 3 -18.75 -1.41 11.71
C GLY A 3 -17.24 -1.29 11.98
N ALA A 4 -16.49 -2.40 11.89
CA ALA A 4 -15.04 -2.40 12.06
C ALA A 4 -14.37 -2.54 10.68
N LYS A 5 -13.91 -1.41 10.14
CA LYS A 5 -12.94 -1.37 9.04
C LYS A 5 -11.76 -2.27 9.41
N THR A 6 -11.46 -3.25 8.56
CA THR A 6 -10.43 -4.24 8.89
C THR A 6 -9.29 -4.12 7.90
N ARG A 7 -8.17 -3.57 8.38
CA ARG A 7 -6.91 -3.51 7.64
C ARG A 7 -5.96 -4.57 8.19
N THR A 8 -5.36 -5.36 7.31
CA THR A 8 -4.35 -6.36 7.68
C THR A 8 -3.02 -6.02 7.00
N TRP A 9 -1.96 -5.86 7.79
CA TRP A 9 -0.62 -5.60 7.26
C TRP A 9 0.20 -6.89 7.24
N ILE A 10 0.76 -7.21 6.07
CA ILE A 10 1.72 -8.28 5.87
C ILE A 10 3.07 -7.63 5.58
N LEU A 11 4.07 -7.95 6.39
CA LEU A 11 5.43 -7.44 6.27
C LEU A 11 6.37 -8.58 5.87
N TYR A 12 7.16 -8.36 4.82
CA TYR A 12 8.10 -9.35 4.31
C TYR A 12 9.53 -8.92 4.64
N PHE A 13 10.18 -9.71 5.51
CA PHE A 13 11.53 -9.49 5.97
C PHE A 13 12.52 -10.42 5.25
N THR A 14 13.75 -9.95 5.08
CA THR A 14 14.89 -10.81 4.71
C THR A 14 15.42 -11.55 5.94
N ASP A 15 16.34 -12.49 5.71
CA ASP A 15 17.06 -13.21 6.79
C ASP A 15 17.93 -12.28 7.68
N GLU A 16 18.16 -11.04 7.24
CA GLU A 16 18.86 -9.98 7.99
C GLU A 16 17.88 -9.05 8.74
N ASP A 17 16.62 -9.45 8.90
CA ASP A 17 15.54 -8.68 9.55
C ASP A 17 15.21 -7.33 8.86
N ILE A 18 15.48 -7.20 7.55
CA ILE A 18 15.18 -5.99 6.79
C ILE A 18 13.84 -6.14 6.04
N CYS A 19 12.89 -5.26 6.32
CA CYS A 19 11.64 -5.18 5.55
C CYS A 19 11.91 -4.57 4.16
N LYS A 20 11.73 -5.35 3.10
CA LYS A 20 11.89 -4.86 1.70
C LYS A 20 10.56 -4.64 0.99
N THR A 21 9.48 -5.18 1.52
CA THR A 21 8.17 -5.13 0.90
C THR A 21 7.10 -5.23 1.98
N SER A 22 6.04 -4.46 1.81
CA SER A 22 4.85 -4.55 2.65
C SER A 22 3.62 -4.72 1.78
N LYS A 23 2.57 -5.33 2.34
CA LYS A 23 1.27 -5.47 1.70
C LYS A 23 0.18 -5.19 2.73
N LEU A 24 -0.58 -4.14 2.50
CA LEU A 24 -1.80 -3.84 3.22
C LEU A 24 -2.97 -4.47 2.48
N VAL A 25 -3.82 -5.22 3.18
CA VAL A 25 -5.08 -5.78 2.68
C VAL A 25 -6.22 -5.02 3.34
N CYS A 26 -7.11 -4.46 2.53
CA CYS A 26 -8.24 -3.65 2.97
C CYS A 26 -9.54 -4.15 2.34
N ASP A 27 -10.63 -4.06 3.08
CA ASP A 27 -11.97 -4.17 2.52
C ASP A 27 -12.37 -2.89 1.78
N TYR A 28 -13.33 -2.98 0.84
CA TYR A 28 -13.70 -1.84 -0.01
C TYR A 28 -14.35 -0.66 0.73
N SER A 29 -14.79 -0.81 1.98
CA SER A 29 -15.30 0.33 2.75
C SER A 29 -14.20 1.34 3.11
N ASP A 30 -12.92 0.96 2.97
CA ASP A 30 -11.74 1.81 3.16
C ASP A 30 -11.17 2.38 1.85
N PHE A 31 -11.77 2.08 0.69
CA PHE A 31 -11.14 2.37 -0.60
C PHE A 31 -10.86 3.85 -0.83
N ASP A 32 -11.88 4.69 -0.68
CA ASP A 32 -11.76 6.12 -0.95
C ASP A 32 -10.78 6.80 0.02
N ASP A 33 -10.88 6.48 1.31
CA ASP A 33 -9.99 7.00 2.35
C ASP A 33 -8.52 6.62 2.09
N VAL A 34 -8.24 5.37 1.70
CA VAL A 34 -6.88 4.92 1.38
C VAL A 34 -6.36 5.60 0.12
N VAL A 35 -7.18 5.80 -0.91
CA VAL A 35 -6.77 6.51 -2.13
C VAL A 35 -6.46 7.98 -1.85
N GLU A 36 -7.25 8.62 -0.99
CA GLU A 36 -7.00 9.99 -0.54
C GLU A 36 -5.71 10.09 0.29
N GLU A 37 -5.51 9.18 1.23
CA GLU A 37 -4.28 9.07 2.03
C GLU A 37 -3.06 8.89 1.13
N LEU A 38 -3.10 7.96 0.17
CA LEU A 38 -2.00 7.74 -0.77
C LEU A 38 -1.73 8.96 -1.65
N SER A 39 -2.78 9.65 -2.11
CA SER A 39 -2.63 10.79 -3.02
C SER A 39 -2.24 12.08 -2.32
N SER A 40 -2.48 12.19 -1.01
CA SER A 40 -2.06 13.34 -0.20
C SER A 40 -0.60 13.25 0.24
N THR A 41 -0.08 12.04 0.41
CA THR A 41 1.27 11.78 0.95
C THR A 41 2.29 11.36 -0.11
N HIS A 42 1.85 10.76 -1.21
CA HIS A 42 2.71 10.22 -2.25
C HIS A 42 2.39 10.83 -3.62
N LYS A 43 3.38 10.84 -4.51
CA LYS A 43 3.20 11.34 -5.87
C LYS A 43 2.49 10.28 -6.71
N LYS A 44 1.29 10.58 -7.21
CA LYS A 44 0.60 9.70 -8.16
C LYS A 44 1.36 9.66 -9.50
N VAL A 45 1.65 8.45 -9.99
CA VAL A 45 2.43 8.22 -11.22
C VAL A 45 1.72 7.30 -12.23
N GLY A 46 0.52 6.82 -11.88
CA GLY A 46 -0.37 6.06 -12.73
C GLY A 46 -1.75 5.93 -12.09
N ASP A 47 -2.66 5.20 -12.72
CA ASP A 47 -4.07 5.13 -12.28
C ASP A 47 -4.23 4.54 -10.88
N SER A 48 -3.42 3.53 -10.55
CA SER A 48 -3.40 2.83 -9.26
C SER A 48 -1.97 2.71 -8.73
N MET A 49 -1.14 3.72 -9.00
CA MET A 49 0.27 3.72 -8.66
C MET A 49 0.75 5.07 -8.15
N TRP A 50 1.50 5.03 -7.06
CA TRP A 50 2.14 6.17 -6.43
C TRP A 50 3.60 5.88 -6.18
N GLU A 51 4.39 6.94 -6.01
CA GLU A 51 5.80 6.87 -5.70
C GLU A 51 6.15 7.90 -4.64
N TYR A 52 7.12 7.55 -3.81
CA TYR A 52 7.73 8.46 -2.85
C TYR A 52 9.19 8.11 -2.62
N HIS A 53 9.91 9.07 -2.05
CA HIS A 53 11.30 8.87 -1.64
C HIS A 53 11.36 8.79 -0.12
N GLN A 54 12.01 7.74 0.36
CA GLN A 54 12.40 7.62 1.76
C GLN A 54 13.92 7.52 1.79
N GLU A 55 14.56 8.53 2.37
CA GLU A 55 16.02 8.72 2.28
C GLU A 55 16.46 8.73 0.80
N ASP A 56 17.38 7.86 0.41
CA ASP A 56 17.87 7.72 -0.98
C ASP A 56 17.17 6.64 -1.78
N LYS A 57 16.06 6.08 -1.26
CA LYS A 57 15.33 4.97 -1.88
C LYS A 57 14.02 5.45 -2.47
N ALA A 58 13.84 5.20 -3.77
CA ALA A 58 12.54 5.34 -4.40
C ALA A 58 11.66 4.13 -4.05
N ILE A 59 10.51 4.39 -3.45
CA ILE A 59 9.50 3.38 -3.11
C ILE A 59 8.32 3.56 -4.04
N GLN A 60 7.90 2.44 -4.62
CA GLN A 60 6.71 2.36 -5.45
C GLN A 60 5.58 1.72 -4.65
N VAL A 61 4.41 2.35 -4.73
CA VAL A 61 3.17 1.90 -4.10
C VAL A 61 2.18 1.53 -5.19
N ILE A 62 1.70 0.29 -5.18
CA ILE A 62 0.74 -0.23 -6.16
C ILE A 62 -0.53 -0.63 -5.44
N LEU A 63 -1.65 -0.05 -5.85
CA LEU A 63 -2.98 -0.50 -5.46
C LEU A 63 -3.48 -1.55 -6.46
N THR A 64 -4.02 -2.65 -5.96
CA THR A 64 -4.64 -3.71 -6.79
C THR A 64 -6.00 -4.08 -6.25
N LYS A 65 -7.03 -3.96 -7.10
CA LYS A 65 -8.40 -4.39 -6.81
C LYS A 65 -8.52 -5.90 -6.99
N GLN A 66 -9.14 -6.57 -6.03
CA GLN A 66 -9.50 -7.99 -6.08
C GLN A 66 -11.04 -8.11 -6.00
N GLU A 67 -11.57 -9.33 -6.09
CA GLU A 67 -13.02 -9.55 -6.10
C GLU A 67 -13.71 -9.03 -4.83
N TRP A 68 -13.12 -9.28 -3.66
CA TRP A 68 -13.75 -9.00 -2.35
C TRP A 68 -12.98 -8.01 -1.47
N TYR A 69 -11.81 -7.56 -1.93
CA TYR A 69 -10.90 -6.69 -1.18
C TYR A 69 -10.00 -5.95 -2.16
N PHE A 70 -9.15 -5.06 -1.64
CA PHE A 70 -8.04 -4.49 -2.40
C PHE A 70 -6.77 -4.53 -1.58
N THR A 71 -5.64 -4.34 -2.27
CA THR A 71 -4.33 -4.38 -1.63
C THR A 71 -3.50 -3.18 -2.02
N VAL A 72 -2.75 -2.65 -1.07
CA VAL A 72 -1.70 -1.66 -1.31
C VAL A 72 -0.37 -2.35 -1.05
N ARG A 73 0.49 -2.40 -2.07
CA ARG A 73 1.81 -3.03 -1.98
C ARG A 73 2.89 -1.99 -2.13
N GLU A 74 3.82 -1.96 -1.18
CA GLU A 74 5.00 -1.12 -1.25
C GLU A 74 6.21 -1.96 -1.58
N THR A 75 6.99 -1.52 -2.56
CA THR A 75 8.24 -2.16 -2.97
C THR A 75 9.29 -1.11 -3.27
N LEU A 76 10.54 -1.42 -2.94
CA LEU A 76 11.68 -0.66 -3.43
C LEU A 76 11.69 -0.73 -4.96
N LYS A 77 11.84 0.44 -5.59
CA LYS A 77 12.01 0.57 -7.04
C LYS A 77 13.44 0.10 -7.38
N LYS A 78 13.54 -0.83 -8.33
CA LYS A 78 14.82 -1.34 -8.83
C LYS A 78 15.52 -0.32 -9.71
#